data_AF-A0A938Z4P0-F1
#
_entry.id   AF-A0A938Z4P0-F1
#
_cell.length_a   1.000
_cell.length_b   1.000
_cell.length_c   1.000
_cell.angle_alpha   90.00
_cell.angle_beta   90.00
_cell.angle_gamma   90.00
#
_symmetry.space_group_name_H-M   'P 1'
#
loop_
_entity.id
_entity.type
_entity.pdbx_description
1 polymer ?
#
loop_
_entity_poly.entity_id
_entity_poly.type
_entity_poly.pdbx_seq_one_letter_code
_entity_poly.pdbx_strand_id
1 'polypeptide(L)' 'GSYLRKMALDGYCLHLDLPQLRRMAYLLQMCSNNLNQYAKVANENGRVYVADLEDLRARLDELISIGKQILSRLAEL' A
#
# COMPACT_ATOMS: atom_id res chain seq x y z
N GLY A 1 12.88 0.92 -27.78
CA GLY A 1 11.66 0.39 -28.44
C GLY A 1 11.34 -1.08 -28.19
N SER A 2 12.25 -1.88 -27.61
CA SER A 2 12.04 -3.33 -27.40
C SER A 2 10.88 -3.65 -26.43
N TYR A 3 10.79 -2.93 -25.31
CA TYR A 3 9.73 -3.11 -24.31
C TYR A 3 8.31 -2.84 -24.87
N LEU A 4 8.14 -1.73 -25.58
CA LEU A 4 6.86 -1.35 -26.20
C LEU A 4 6.42 -2.38 -27.24
N ARG A 5 7.37 -2.90 -28.05
CA ARG A 5 7.08 -3.89 -29.08
C ARG A 5 6.68 -5.24 -28.48
N LYS A 6 7.31 -5.64 -27.38
CA LYS A 6 6.96 -6.86 -26.64
C LYS A 6 5.61 -6.74 -25.94
N MET A 7 5.29 -5.59 -25.35
CA MET A 7 3.95 -5.31 -24.79
C MET A 7 2.84 -5.28 -25.85
N ALA A 8 3.15 -4.84 -27.08
CA ALA A 8 2.17 -4.84 -28.16
C ALA A 8 1.92 -6.24 -28.76
N LEU A 9 2.88 -7.16 -28.63
CA LEU A 9 2.81 -8.53 -29.17
C LEU A 9 2.30 -9.54 -28.14
N ASP A 10 2.78 -9.46 -26.89
CA ASP A 10 2.46 -10.42 -25.81
C ASP A 10 1.52 -9.83 -24.74
N GLY A 11 1.31 -8.52 -24.75
CA GLY A 11 0.60 -7.83 -23.68
C GLY A 11 -0.90 -8.03 -23.79
N TYR A 12 -1.42 -8.97 -23.00
CA TYR A 12 -2.81 -8.90 -22.58
C TYR A 12 -2.99 -7.59 -21.79
N CYS A 13 -3.62 -6.60 -22.40
CA CYS A 13 -4.08 -5.41 -21.69
C CYS A 13 -5.33 -5.79 -20.89
N LEU A 14 -5.12 -6.50 -19.79
CA LEU A 14 -6.16 -6.73 -18.79
C LEU A 14 -6.45 -5.39 -18.14
N HIS A 15 -7.57 -4.78 -18.52
CA HIS A 15 -8.12 -3.62 -17.81
C HIS A 15 -8.69 -4.12 -16.48
N LEU A 16 -7.78 -4.43 -15.57
CA LEU A 16 -8.05 -4.83 -14.20
C LEU A 16 -8.40 -3.56 -13.42
N ASP A 17 -9.68 -3.17 -13.45
CA ASP A 17 -10.22 -2.24 -12.48
C ASP A 17 -10.06 -2.90 -11.09
N LEU A 18 -8.95 -2.58 -10.43
CA LEU A 18 -8.58 -3.06 -9.10
C LEU A 18 -8.86 -1.95 -8.09
N PRO A 19 -10.13 -1.70 -7.71
CA PRO A 19 -10.47 -0.72 -6.67
C PRO A 19 -9.78 -1.06 -5.34
N GLN A 20 -9.45 -2.33 -5.11
CA GLN A 20 -8.63 -2.78 -3.97
C GLN A 20 -7.21 -2.20 -3.99
N LEU A 21 -6.58 -2.11 -5.17
CA LEU A 21 -5.24 -1.53 -5.29
C LEU A 21 -5.27 -0.02 -5.03
N ARG A 22 -6.32 0.66 -5.49
CA ARG A 22 -6.57 2.08 -5.20
C ARG A 22 -6.75 2.31 -3.70
N ARG A 23 -7.48 1.42 -3.02
CA ARG A 23 -7.64 1.43 -1.56
C ARG A 23 -6.31 1.16 -0.84
N MET A 24 -5.47 0.24 -1.33
CA MET A 24 -4.12 0.04 -0.78
C MET A 24 -3.25 1.30 -0.92
N ALA A 25 -3.25 1.95 -2.08
CA ALA A 25 -2.49 3.18 -2.28
C ALA A 25 -2.92 4.28 -1.30
N TYR A 26 -4.23 4.42 -1.07
CA TYR A 26 -4.77 5.36 -0.09
C TYR A 26 -4.33 5.03 1.35
N LEU A 27 -4.42 3.76 1.75
CA LEU A 27 -3.99 3.33 3.10
C LEU A 27 -2.48 3.46 3.30
N LEU A 28 -1.67 3.19 2.27
CA LEU A 28 -0.23 3.41 2.30
C LEU A 28 0.12 4.89 2.49
N GLN A 29 -0.58 5.77 1.77
CA GLN A 29 -0.39 7.20 1.91
C GLN A 29 -0.72 7.67 3.33
N MET A 30 -1.81 7.17 3.91
CA MET A 30 -2.16 7.43 5.32
C MET A 30 -1.09 6.91 6.30
N CYS A 31 -0.60 5.68 6.13
CA CYS A 31 0.47 5.14 6.97
C CYS A 31 1.74 5.97 6.86
N SER A 32 2.13 6.39 5.64
CA SER A 32 3.30 7.22 5.40
C SER A 32 3.18 8.60 6.06
N ASN A 33 1.98 9.20 6.03
CA ASN A 33 1.72 10.46 6.69
C ASN A 33 1.80 10.32 8.22
N ASN A 34 1.22 9.26 8.78
CA ASN A 34 1.25 8.98 10.22
C ASN A 34 2.69 8.69 10.70
N LEU A 35 3.47 7.91 9.94
CA LEU A 35 4.90 7.67 10.20
C LEU A 35 5.71 8.98 10.21
N ASN A 36 5.43 9.89 9.28
CA ASN A 36 6.12 11.17 9.21
C ASN A 36 5.75 12.08 10.39
N GLN A 37 4.49 12.06 10.85
CA GLN A 37 4.06 12.74 12.06
C GLN A 37 4.74 12.17 13.30
N TYR A 38 4.80 10.84 13.42
CA TYR A 38 5.50 10.15 14.49
C TYR A 38 6.99 10.54 14.55
N ALA A 39 7.67 10.55 13.39
CA ALA A 39 9.07 10.95 13.32
C ALA A 39 9.26 12.40 13.78
N LYS A 40 8.35 13.31 13.41
CA LYS A 40 8.35 14.69 13.90
C LYS A 40 8.17 14.78 15.42
N VAL A 41 7.15 14.12 15.97
CA VAL A 41 6.84 14.16 17.41
C VAL A 41 7.95 13.52 18.24
N ALA A 42 8.52 12.41 17.77
CA ALA A 42 9.66 11.76 18.41
C ALA A 42 10.89 12.66 18.40
N ASN A 43 11.16 13.36 17.29
CA ASN A 43 12.27 14.31 17.19
C ASN A 43 12.06 15.56 18.06
N GLU A 44 10.82 16.02 18.23
CA GLU A 44 10.50 17.23 18.99
C GLU A 44 10.44 16.99 20.51
N ASN A 45 9.88 15.86 20.96
CA ASN A 45 9.61 15.61 22.38
C ASN A 45 10.41 14.43 22.99
N GLY A 46 11.16 13.68 22.18
CA GLY A 46 11.88 12.48 22.63
C GLY A 46 10.99 11.36 23.18
N ARG A 47 9.67 11.50 23.07
CA ARG A 47 8.66 10.57 23.58
C ARG A 47 7.69 10.22 22.48
N VAL A 48 7.35 8.95 22.45
CA VAL A 48 6.46 8.31 21.50
C VAL A 48 5.24 7.83 22.27
N TYR A 49 4.04 8.18 21.81
CA TYR A 49 2.81 7.68 22.43
C TYR A 49 2.47 6.29 21.90
N VAL A 50 2.19 5.36 22.81
CA VAL A 50 1.82 3.97 22.49
C VAL A 50 0.57 3.91 21.60
N ALA A 51 -0.39 4.81 21.83
CA ALA A 51 -1.61 4.90 21.02
C ALA A 51 -1.34 5.16 19.52
N ASP A 52 -0.33 5.98 19.20
CA ASP A 52 0.03 6.27 17.80
C ASP A 52 0.69 5.07 17.12
N LEU A 53 1.46 4.28 17.88
CA LEU A 53 2.03 3.01 17.40
C LEU A 53 0.95 1.95 17.16
N GLU A 54 -0.08 1.91 18.00
CA GLU A 54 -1.21 1.00 17.85
C GLU A 54 -2.06 1.36 16.62
N ASP A 55 -2.35 2.65 16.38
CA ASP A 55 -3.06 3.09 15.16
C ASP A 55 -2.26 2.76 13.90
N LEU A 56 -0.95 3.00 13.92
CA LEU A 56 -0.07 2.64 12.80
C LEU A 56 -0.06 1.12 12.54
N ARG A 57 0.03 0.31 13.60
CA ARG A 57 -0.01 -1.15 13.50
C ARG A 57 -1.32 -1.62 12.85
N ALA A 58 -2.46 -1.11 13.33
CA ALA A 58 -3.77 -1.49 12.80
C ALA A 58 -3.92 -1.18 11.31
N ARG A 59 -3.42 -0.03 10.85
CA ARG A 59 -3.45 0.35 9.43
C ARG A 59 -2.52 -0.51 8.55
N LEU A 60 -1.36 -0.90 9.07
CA LEU A 60 -0.45 -1.84 8.39
C LEU A 60 -1.08 -3.22 8.26
N ASP A 61 -1.81 -3.69 9.27
CA ASP A 61 -2.53 -4.97 9.22
C ASP A 61 -3.67 -4.95 8.19
N GLU A 62 -4.41 -3.85 8.06
CA GLU A 62 -5.41 -3.67 6.99
C GLU A 62 -4.74 -3.73 5.61
N LEU A 63 -3.58 -3.09 5.44
CA LEU A 63 -2.81 -3.14 4.20
C LEU A 63 -2.36 -4.54 3.81
N ILE A 64 -1.84 -5.30 4.77
CA ILE A 64 -1.42 -6.69 4.55
C ILE A 64 -2.63 -7.55 4.14
N SER A 65 -3.78 -7.34 4.78
CA SER A 65 -5.02 -8.05 4.45
C SER A 65 -5.46 -7.80 3.00
N ILE A 66 -5.51 -6.53 2.57
CA ILE A 66 -5.90 -6.19 1.20
C ILE A 66 -4.88 -6.70 0.19
N GLY A 67 -3.57 -6.59 0.51
CA GLY A 67 -2.51 -7.12 -0.34
C GLY A 67 -2.64 -8.63 -0.59
N LYS A 68 -2.96 -9.40 0.46
CA LYS A 68 -3.26 -10.84 0.33
C LYS A 68 -4.46 -11.10 -0.58
N GLN A 69 -5.54 -10.34 -0.44
CA GLN A 69 -6.73 -10.51 -1.29
C GLN A 69 -6.44 -10.25 -2.77
N ILE A 70 -5.64 -9.22 -3.09
CA ILE A 70 -5.24 -8.94 -4.47
C ILE A 70 -4.35 -10.05 -5.01
N LEU A 71 -3.34 -10.48 -4.24
CA LEU A 71 -2.44 -11.56 -4.65
C LEU A 71 -3.20 -12.86 -4.89
N SER A 72 -4.17 -13.21 -4.04
CA SER A 72 -5.04 -14.38 -4.25
C SER A 72 -5.85 -14.26 -5.55
N ARG A 73 -6.47 -13.11 -5.81
CA ARG A 73 -7.24 -12.88 -7.04
C ARG A 73 -6.37 -12.92 -8.31
N LEU A 74 -5.13 -12.46 -8.22
CA LEU A 74 -4.17 -12.52 -9.33
C LEU A 74 -3.61 -13.93 -9.54
N ALA A 75 -3.51 -14.74 -8.49
CA ALA A 75 -3.07 -16.14 -8.59
C ALA A 75 -4.13 -17.07 -9.18
N GLU A 76 -5.40 -16.66 -9.17
CA GLU A 76 -6.53 -17.36 -9.78
C GLU A 76 -6.74 -17.01 -11.27
N LEU A 77 -5.98 -16.04 -11.81
CA LEU A 77 -5.97 -15.65 -13.23
C LEU A 77 -4.90 -16.42 -14.02
#